data_AF-A0A6I5RPS8-F1
#
_entry.id   AF-A0A6I5RPS8-F1
#
_cell.length_a   1.000
_cell.length_b   1.000
_cell.length_c   1.000
_cell.angle_alpha   90.00
_cell.angle_beta   90.00
_cell.angle_gamma   90.00
#
_symmetry.space_group_name_H-M   'P 1'
#
loop_
_entity.id
_entity.type
_entity.pdbx_description
1 polymer ?
#
loop_
_entity_poly.entity_id
_entity_poly.type
_entity_poly.pdbx_seq_one_letter_code
_entity_poly.pdbx_strand_id
1 'polypeptide(L)'
;LEALNLCLQAVTEPGDLVAIEAPAFYACLQVLERLKLKAVEIPVHPSEGIDLGVLAQTLERHPVKACWCMTNFQNPVGASMPDEKKKQLVELLRQHQVPLIEDDVYAELYYAQQAPKPAKAFDTDGLVMHCGSFSKSLAPGYRIGWVAAGRYAQKIERLKLMTSLCASMPAQAAIADYLQHGGYDRHLRKLRYALEEQQSAMLAAIARHFPAQTRVSHPDGGYFLWLELPEQMDSLKLFQMALAQGISIAPGPIFSATQRFRNCIRLNYGSPWTEQSEKAMETLGRIVRSF
;
A
#
# COMPACT_ATOMS: atom_id res chain seq x y z
N LEU A 1 -9.61 4.54 1.40
CA LEU A 1 -10.25 4.09 2.66
C LEU A 1 -11.77 3.98 2.54
N GLU A 2 -12.55 5.03 2.27
CA GLU A 2 -14.01 4.89 2.13
C GLU A 2 -14.40 3.87 1.05
N ALA A 3 -13.87 4.02 -0.17
CA ALA A 3 -14.03 3.06 -1.26
C ALA A 3 -13.76 1.61 -0.81
N LEU A 4 -12.59 1.35 -0.21
CA LEU A 4 -12.17 0.03 0.28
C LEU A 4 -13.13 -0.54 1.35
N ASN A 5 -13.64 0.31 2.26
CA ASN A 5 -14.63 -0.08 3.25
C ASN A 5 -15.95 -0.49 2.61
N LEU A 6 -16.43 0.28 1.63
CA LEU A 6 -17.66 -0.02 0.92
C LEU A 6 -17.51 -1.30 0.08
N CYS A 7 -16.33 -1.54 -0.51
CA CYS A 7 -16.04 -2.77 -1.25
C CYS A 7 -16.13 -4.00 -0.33
N LEU A 8 -15.50 -3.97 0.84
CA LEU A 8 -15.61 -5.06 1.82
C LEU A 8 -17.06 -5.28 2.25
N GLN A 9 -17.77 -4.24 2.69
CA GLN A 9 -19.18 -4.34 3.08
C GLN A 9 -20.08 -4.84 1.94
N ALA A 10 -19.71 -4.59 0.68
CA ALA A 10 -20.44 -5.09 -0.46
C ALA A 10 -20.28 -6.61 -0.67
N VAL A 11 -19.26 -7.26 -0.12
CA VAL A 11 -18.96 -8.68 -0.44
C VAL A 11 -18.73 -9.58 0.78
N THR A 12 -18.70 -9.02 1.99
CA THR A 12 -18.44 -9.77 3.22
C THR A 12 -19.48 -9.50 4.31
N GLU A 13 -19.62 -10.46 5.23
CA GLU A 13 -20.37 -10.39 6.47
C GLU A 13 -19.43 -10.62 7.68
N PRO A 14 -19.79 -10.18 8.90
CA PRO A 14 -19.02 -10.45 10.11
C PRO A 14 -18.65 -11.94 10.25
N GLY A 15 -17.37 -12.22 10.49
CA GLY A 15 -16.82 -13.57 10.62
C GLY A 15 -16.18 -14.13 9.34
N ASP A 16 -16.44 -13.51 8.18
CA ASP A 16 -15.86 -13.91 6.90
C ASP A 16 -14.34 -13.76 6.84
N LEU A 17 -13.70 -14.59 6.02
CA LEU A 17 -12.26 -14.58 5.79
C LEU A 17 -11.90 -13.68 4.60
N VAL A 18 -10.91 -12.81 4.81
CA VAL A 18 -10.36 -11.94 3.77
C VAL A 18 -8.87 -12.24 3.60
N ALA A 19 -8.47 -12.65 2.41
CA ALA A 19 -7.06 -12.80 2.08
C ALA A 19 -6.42 -11.41 1.95
N ILE A 20 -5.32 -11.20 2.66
CA ILE A 20 -4.55 -9.95 2.64
C ILE A 20 -3.07 -10.24 2.52
N GLU A 21 -2.32 -9.25 2.07
CA GLU A 21 -0.86 -9.27 2.03
C GLU A 21 -0.25 -9.32 3.44
N ALA A 22 0.94 -9.93 3.58
CA ALA A 22 1.75 -9.92 4.79
C ALA A 22 3.23 -9.63 4.43
N PRO A 23 3.78 -8.47 4.84
CA PRO A 23 3.14 -7.43 5.67
C PRO A 23 2.04 -6.67 4.91
N ALA A 24 1.01 -6.23 5.64
CA ALA A 24 -0.17 -5.53 5.13
C ALA A 24 -0.15 -4.04 5.48
N PHE A 25 -0.85 -3.20 4.70
CA PHE A 25 -1.16 -1.84 5.13
C PHE A 25 -2.00 -1.87 6.42
N TYR A 26 -1.47 -1.33 7.53
CA TYR A 26 -2.11 -1.43 8.85
C TYR A 26 -3.57 -0.93 8.90
N ALA A 27 -3.98 0.02 8.05
CA ALA A 27 -5.37 0.47 8.03
C ALA A 27 -6.31 -0.59 7.43
N CYS A 28 -5.81 -1.51 6.59
CA CYS A 28 -6.56 -2.69 6.17
C CYS A 28 -6.90 -3.55 7.39
N LEU A 29 -5.93 -3.84 8.27
CA LEU A 29 -6.14 -4.61 9.50
C LEU A 29 -7.19 -3.96 10.41
N GLN A 30 -7.11 -2.65 10.61
CA GLN A 30 -8.09 -1.88 11.40
C GLN A 30 -9.50 -1.95 10.79
N VAL A 31 -9.60 -1.92 9.47
CA VAL A 31 -10.88 -2.03 8.76
C VAL A 31 -11.47 -3.43 8.93
N LEU A 32 -10.66 -4.49 8.79
CA LEU A 32 -11.11 -5.87 9.00
C LEU A 32 -11.61 -6.07 10.43
N GLU A 33 -10.85 -5.63 11.43
CA GLU A 33 -11.23 -5.71 12.84
C GLU A 33 -12.55 -4.99 13.11
N ARG A 34 -12.71 -3.75 12.63
CA ARG A 34 -13.95 -2.98 12.81
C ARG A 34 -15.16 -3.65 12.16
N LEU A 35 -14.97 -4.30 11.01
CA LEU A 35 -16.02 -5.06 10.30
C LEU A 35 -16.20 -6.48 10.87
N LYS A 36 -15.45 -6.86 11.91
CA LYS A 36 -15.43 -8.20 12.52
C LYS A 36 -15.07 -9.30 11.52
N LEU A 37 -14.22 -8.98 10.55
CA LEU A 37 -13.68 -9.90 9.55
C LEU A 37 -12.40 -10.54 10.05
N LYS A 38 -12.04 -11.69 9.48
CA LYS A 38 -10.83 -12.44 9.82
C LYS A 38 -9.81 -12.34 8.69
N ALA A 39 -8.62 -11.85 9.00
CA ALA A 39 -7.52 -11.78 8.05
C ALA A 39 -6.90 -13.16 7.80
N VAL A 40 -6.61 -13.48 6.54
CA VAL A 40 -5.74 -14.59 6.15
C VAL A 40 -4.50 -13.99 5.47
N GLU A 41 -3.36 -14.05 6.15
CA GLU A 41 -2.11 -13.45 5.72
C GLU A 41 -1.45 -14.28 4.60
N ILE A 42 -1.19 -13.64 3.45
CA ILE A 42 -0.47 -14.21 2.32
C ILE A 42 0.88 -13.48 2.17
N PRO A 43 2.02 -14.18 2.17
CA PRO A 43 3.33 -13.55 2.07
C PRO A 43 3.50 -12.66 0.84
N VAL A 44 4.26 -11.57 0.98
CA VAL A 44 4.66 -10.67 -0.11
C VAL A 44 6.13 -10.87 -0.45
N HIS A 45 6.42 -11.07 -1.73
CA HIS A 45 7.76 -10.99 -2.27
C HIS A 45 8.11 -9.55 -2.68
N PRO A 46 9.28 -9.00 -2.30
CA PRO A 46 9.62 -7.59 -2.56
C PRO A 46 9.57 -7.15 -4.04
N SER A 47 9.84 -8.05 -4.99
CA SER A 47 9.81 -7.73 -6.43
C SER A 47 8.63 -8.33 -7.19
N GLU A 48 7.85 -9.22 -6.56
CA GLU A 48 6.80 -9.96 -7.28
C GLU A 48 5.40 -9.78 -6.67
N GLY A 49 5.30 -9.11 -5.51
CA GLY A 49 4.05 -8.91 -4.79
C GLY A 49 3.56 -10.15 -4.07
N ILE A 50 2.24 -10.27 -3.90
CA ILE A 50 1.59 -11.38 -3.19
C ILE A 50 1.96 -12.76 -3.77
N ASP A 51 2.22 -13.73 -2.90
CA ASP A 51 2.53 -15.11 -3.29
C ASP A 51 1.26 -15.84 -3.78
N LEU A 52 1.16 -16.03 -5.10
CA LEU A 52 0.02 -16.69 -5.74
C LEU A 52 -0.08 -18.18 -5.42
N GLY A 53 1.04 -18.85 -5.13
CA GLY A 53 1.04 -20.27 -4.76
C GLY A 53 0.42 -20.48 -3.38
N VAL A 54 0.78 -19.62 -2.42
CA VAL A 54 0.16 -19.61 -1.07
C VAL A 54 -1.29 -19.16 -1.15
N LEU A 55 -1.62 -18.16 -1.98
CA LEU A 55 -2.99 -17.73 -2.19
C LEU A 55 -3.85 -18.88 -2.75
N ALA A 56 -3.39 -19.59 -3.77
CA ALA A 56 -4.13 -20.72 -4.36
C ALA A 56 -4.44 -21.81 -3.32
N GLN A 57 -3.43 -22.24 -2.56
CA GLN A 57 -3.62 -23.22 -1.47
C GLN A 57 -4.61 -22.73 -0.40
N THR A 58 -4.61 -21.41 -0.14
CA THR A 58 -5.52 -20.81 0.84
C THR A 58 -6.97 -20.84 0.33
N LEU A 59 -7.20 -20.51 -0.95
CA LEU A 59 -8.52 -20.53 -1.58
C LEU A 59 -9.12 -21.95 -1.63
N GLU A 60 -8.28 -22.97 -1.78
CA GLU A 60 -8.71 -24.38 -1.74
C GLU A 60 -9.11 -24.84 -0.33
N ARG A 61 -8.40 -24.37 0.71
CA ARG A 61 -8.57 -24.84 2.09
C ARG A 61 -9.59 -24.06 2.90
N HIS A 62 -9.83 -22.80 2.54
CA HIS A 62 -10.61 -21.88 3.35
C HIS A 62 -11.65 -21.13 2.51
N PRO A 63 -12.84 -20.85 3.07
CA PRO A 63 -13.88 -20.10 2.37
C PRO A 63 -13.58 -18.60 2.38
N VAL A 64 -12.53 -18.18 1.66
CA VAL A 64 -12.15 -16.77 1.50
C VAL A 64 -13.25 -16.04 0.72
N LYS A 65 -13.71 -14.90 1.23
CA LYS A 65 -14.81 -14.11 0.65
C LYS A 65 -14.35 -12.90 -0.15
N ALA A 66 -13.14 -12.41 0.11
CA ALA A 66 -12.52 -11.34 -0.66
C ALA A 66 -11.01 -11.45 -0.56
N CYS A 67 -10.32 -10.92 -1.57
CA CYS A 67 -8.90 -10.64 -1.52
C CYS A 67 -8.69 -9.13 -1.54
N TRP A 68 -7.93 -8.58 -0.59
CA TRP A 68 -7.45 -7.19 -0.64
C TRP A 68 -5.96 -7.22 -0.97
N CYS A 69 -5.57 -6.55 -2.05
CA CYS A 69 -4.18 -6.50 -2.48
C CYS A 69 -3.82 -5.12 -3.04
N MET A 70 -2.59 -4.66 -2.78
CA MET A 70 -1.99 -3.52 -3.46
C MET A 70 -1.05 -4.03 -4.55
N THR A 71 -1.52 -4.06 -5.80
CA THR A 71 -0.73 -4.68 -6.89
C THR A 71 0.41 -3.79 -7.40
N ASN A 72 0.43 -2.51 -7.01
CA ASN A 72 1.45 -1.53 -7.34
C ASN A 72 1.92 -0.78 -6.08
N PHE A 73 3.24 -0.68 -5.92
CA PHE A 73 3.92 0.10 -4.88
C PHE A 73 3.34 -0.15 -3.49
N GLN A 74 3.23 -1.44 -3.14
CA GLN A 74 2.60 -1.98 -1.94
C GLN A 74 3.09 -1.27 -0.67
N ASN A 75 2.19 -0.99 0.27
CA ASN A 75 2.57 -0.45 1.57
C ASN A 75 2.52 -1.59 2.62
N PRO A 76 3.66 -2.00 3.21
CA PRO A 76 4.87 -1.21 3.39
C PRO A 76 6.08 -1.53 2.49
N VAL A 77 6.08 -2.63 1.74
CA VAL A 77 7.29 -3.19 1.11
C VAL A 77 7.77 -2.38 -0.10
N GLY A 78 6.85 -1.75 -0.81
CA GLY A 78 7.05 -1.07 -2.08
C GLY A 78 6.93 -2.00 -3.30
N ALA A 79 6.55 -3.27 -3.10
CA ALA A 79 6.47 -4.26 -4.16
C ALA A 79 5.44 -3.87 -5.24
N SER A 80 5.78 -4.17 -6.50
CA SER A 80 4.87 -4.03 -7.64
C SER A 80 4.82 -5.35 -8.40
N MET A 81 3.62 -5.87 -8.62
CA MET A 81 3.44 -7.12 -9.36
C MET A 81 3.69 -6.90 -10.86
N PRO A 82 4.47 -7.77 -11.52
CA PRO A 82 4.53 -7.81 -12.98
C PRO A 82 3.14 -8.03 -13.60
N ASP A 83 2.91 -7.49 -14.79
CA ASP A 83 1.64 -7.62 -15.52
C ASP A 83 1.18 -9.08 -15.66
N GLU A 84 2.12 -10.01 -15.90
CA GLU A 84 1.79 -11.42 -16.03
C GLU A 84 1.29 -12.03 -14.71
N LYS A 85 1.89 -11.66 -13.57
CA LYS A 85 1.38 -12.07 -12.26
C LYS A 85 0.03 -11.44 -11.92
N LYS A 86 -0.23 -10.20 -12.36
CA LYS A 86 -1.56 -9.57 -12.20
C LYS A 86 -2.64 -10.33 -12.97
N LYS A 87 -2.36 -10.78 -14.20
CA LYS A 87 -3.27 -11.65 -14.96
C LYS A 87 -3.52 -12.97 -14.23
N GLN A 88 -2.47 -13.61 -13.74
CA GLN A 88 -2.58 -14.86 -12.98
C GLN A 88 -3.40 -14.67 -11.69
N LEU A 89 -3.21 -13.57 -10.97
CA LEU A 89 -4.01 -13.21 -9.79
C LEU A 89 -5.49 -13.10 -10.14
N VAL A 90 -5.83 -12.34 -11.19
CA VAL A 90 -7.21 -12.15 -11.62
C VAL A 90 -7.84 -13.48 -12.04
N GLU A 91 -7.12 -14.29 -12.82
CA GLU A 91 -7.61 -15.61 -13.26
C GLU A 91 -7.82 -16.57 -12.08
N LEU A 92 -6.87 -16.64 -11.14
CA LEU A 92 -6.99 -17.47 -9.94
C LEU A 92 -8.22 -17.10 -9.12
N LEU A 93 -8.43 -15.81 -8.89
CA LEU A 93 -9.59 -15.31 -8.14
C LEU A 93 -10.91 -15.51 -8.89
N ARG A 94 -10.89 -15.39 -10.22
CA ARG A 94 -12.03 -15.68 -11.10
C ARG A 94 -12.47 -17.14 -11.01
N GLN A 95 -11.53 -18.08 -11.04
CA GLN A 95 -11.82 -19.52 -10.89
C GLN A 95 -12.51 -19.85 -9.57
N HIS A 96 -12.15 -19.15 -8.49
CA HIS A 96 -12.75 -19.33 -7.16
C HIS A 96 -13.94 -18.39 -6.88
N GLN A 97 -14.31 -17.53 -7.82
CA GLN A 97 -15.34 -16.49 -7.66
C GLN A 97 -15.10 -15.57 -6.44
N VAL A 98 -13.84 -15.28 -6.13
CA VAL A 98 -13.46 -14.40 -5.02
C VAL A 98 -13.19 -12.98 -5.53
N PRO A 99 -13.93 -11.94 -5.09
CA PRO A 99 -13.68 -10.57 -5.51
C PRO A 99 -12.30 -10.06 -5.08
N LEU A 100 -11.65 -9.33 -5.99
CA LEU A 100 -10.42 -8.58 -5.69
C LEU A 100 -10.78 -7.13 -5.36
N ILE A 101 -10.38 -6.68 -4.19
CA ILE A 101 -10.35 -5.27 -3.79
C ILE A 101 -8.92 -4.81 -4.04
N GLU A 102 -8.71 -4.14 -5.16
CA GLU A 102 -7.41 -3.64 -5.57
C GLU A 102 -7.21 -2.22 -5.02
N ASP A 103 -6.30 -2.06 -4.06
CA ASP A 103 -5.95 -0.76 -3.47
C ASP A 103 -4.73 -0.18 -4.20
N ASP A 104 -4.98 0.76 -5.12
CA ASP A 104 -4.01 1.26 -6.09
C ASP A 104 -3.72 2.77 -5.90
N VAL A 105 -3.76 3.23 -4.65
CA VAL A 105 -3.61 4.66 -4.30
C VAL A 105 -2.24 5.26 -4.61
N TYR A 106 -1.25 4.45 -4.96
CA TYR A 106 0.10 4.88 -5.33
C TYR A 106 0.40 4.79 -6.82
N ALA A 107 -0.54 4.33 -7.66
CA ALA A 107 -0.32 4.03 -9.07
C ALA A 107 0.36 5.16 -9.87
N GLU A 108 0.04 6.40 -9.54
CA GLU A 108 0.54 7.61 -10.22
C GLU A 108 2.00 7.96 -9.88
N LEU A 109 2.57 7.34 -8.84
CA LEU A 109 3.88 7.62 -8.27
C LEU A 109 4.96 6.66 -8.78
N TYR A 110 4.87 6.22 -10.02
CA TYR A 110 5.86 5.36 -10.68
C TYR A 110 7.14 6.14 -11.05
N TYR A 111 8.30 5.49 -11.16
CA TYR A 111 9.54 6.13 -11.67
C TYR A 111 9.90 5.67 -13.08
N ALA A 112 9.34 4.54 -13.51
CA ALA A 112 9.50 4.04 -14.87
C ALA A 112 8.94 5.03 -15.92
N GLN A 113 9.22 4.77 -17.21
CA GLN A 113 8.67 5.61 -18.28
C GLN A 113 7.15 5.46 -18.44
N GLN A 114 6.59 4.32 -18.04
CA GLN A 114 5.17 4.02 -18.18
C GLN A 114 4.57 3.67 -16.83
N ALA A 115 3.32 4.09 -16.63
CA ALA A 115 2.55 3.71 -15.46
C ALA A 115 2.32 2.19 -15.44
N PRO A 116 2.42 1.53 -14.27
CA PRO A 116 2.06 0.13 -14.18
C PRO A 116 0.56 -0.05 -14.40
N LYS A 117 0.16 -1.14 -15.03
CA LYS A 117 -1.27 -1.44 -15.17
C LYS A 117 -1.84 -1.96 -13.85
N PRO A 118 -3.06 -1.58 -13.47
CA PRO A 118 -3.78 -2.27 -12.41
C PRO A 118 -4.18 -3.68 -12.85
N ALA A 119 -4.39 -4.59 -11.90
CA ALA A 119 -5.00 -5.90 -12.13
C ALA A 119 -6.39 -5.75 -12.76
N LYS A 120 -7.13 -4.69 -12.45
CA LYS A 120 -8.40 -4.33 -13.10
C LYS A 120 -8.33 -4.29 -14.63
N ALA A 121 -7.16 -3.98 -15.21
CA ALA A 121 -6.97 -3.96 -16.66
C ALA A 121 -7.11 -5.35 -17.31
N PHE A 122 -7.00 -6.42 -16.52
CA PHE A 122 -7.11 -7.81 -16.96
C PHE A 122 -8.44 -8.46 -16.55
N ASP A 123 -9.33 -7.71 -15.90
CA ASP A 123 -10.63 -8.19 -15.43
C ASP A 123 -11.70 -8.15 -16.53
N THR A 124 -12.17 -9.32 -16.95
CA THR A 124 -13.25 -9.49 -17.94
C THR A 124 -14.63 -9.69 -17.32
N ASP A 125 -14.69 -10.15 -16.07
CA ASP A 125 -15.92 -10.64 -15.44
C ASP A 125 -16.51 -9.60 -14.46
N GLY A 126 -15.85 -8.45 -14.32
CA GLY A 126 -16.24 -7.38 -13.40
C GLY A 126 -16.00 -7.76 -11.93
N LEU A 127 -15.06 -8.66 -11.66
CA LEU A 127 -14.76 -9.21 -10.34
C LEU A 127 -13.82 -8.32 -9.51
N VAL A 128 -13.07 -7.44 -10.18
CA VAL A 128 -12.08 -6.57 -9.55
C VAL A 128 -12.69 -5.19 -9.27
N MET A 129 -12.62 -4.76 -8.01
CA MET A 129 -12.97 -3.43 -7.54
C MET A 129 -11.69 -2.61 -7.37
N HIS A 130 -11.35 -1.81 -8.38
CA HIS A 130 -10.16 -0.94 -8.36
C HIS A 130 -10.42 0.33 -7.56
N CYS A 131 -9.61 0.60 -6.55
CA CYS A 131 -9.74 1.75 -5.67
C CYS A 131 -8.54 2.68 -5.83
N GLY A 132 -8.80 3.94 -6.19
CA GLY A 132 -7.78 4.98 -6.31
C GLY A 132 -8.08 6.22 -5.46
N SER A 133 -7.09 7.11 -5.33
CA SER A 133 -7.27 8.37 -4.60
C SER A 133 -6.26 9.44 -5.00
N PHE A 134 -6.68 10.69 -4.91
CA PHE A 134 -5.80 11.87 -4.99
C PHE A 134 -4.99 12.13 -3.71
N SER A 135 -5.16 11.30 -2.68
CA SER A 135 -4.54 11.55 -1.37
C SER A 135 -3.01 11.52 -1.41
N LYS A 136 -2.43 10.78 -2.35
CA LYS A 136 -0.98 10.52 -2.43
C LYS A 136 -0.33 11.21 -3.63
N SER A 137 -1.14 11.52 -4.64
CA SER A 137 -0.71 12.08 -5.93
C SER A 137 -1.04 13.56 -6.10
N LEU A 138 -1.86 14.15 -5.21
CA LEU A 138 -2.23 15.56 -5.27
C LEU A 138 -2.27 16.18 -3.87
N ALA A 139 -3.36 15.94 -3.12
CA ALA A 139 -3.49 16.47 -1.76
C ALA A 139 -4.51 15.65 -0.95
N PRO A 140 -4.10 15.10 0.21
CA PRO A 140 -4.99 14.31 1.07
C PRO A 140 -6.16 15.10 1.64
N GLY A 141 -6.03 16.43 1.75
CA GLY A 141 -7.06 17.32 2.32
C GLY A 141 -8.36 17.39 1.53
N TYR A 142 -8.35 17.11 0.21
CA TYR A 142 -9.57 17.12 -0.60
C TYR A 142 -10.50 15.93 -0.31
N ARG A 143 -9.97 14.86 0.31
CA ARG A 143 -10.73 13.64 0.63
C ARG A 143 -11.41 12.97 -0.58
N ILE A 144 -10.88 13.15 -1.78
CA ILE A 144 -11.44 12.55 -3.00
C ILE A 144 -10.69 11.26 -3.39
N GLY A 145 -11.46 10.24 -3.74
CA GLY A 145 -11.03 8.98 -4.32
C GLY A 145 -12.19 8.33 -5.06
N TRP A 146 -11.96 7.15 -5.63
CA TRP A 146 -12.95 6.47 -6.46
C TRP A 146 -12.86 4.95 -6.29
N VAL A 147 -13.89 4.27 -6.80
CA VAL A 147 -13.85 2.83 -7.07
C VAL A 147 -14.44 2.55 -8.44
N ALA A 148 -13.69 1.83 -9.29
CA ALA A 148 -14.24 1.20 -10.48
C ALA A 148 -14.71 -0.21 -10.11
N ALA A 149 -15.99 -0.29 -9.73
CA ALA A 149 -16.53 -1.40 -8.94
C ALA A 149 -16.97 -2.66 -9.73
N GLY A 150 -16.89 -2.63 -11.06
CA GLY A 150 -17.37 -3.73 -11.90
C GLY A 150 -18.83 -4.10 -11.58
N ARG A 151 -19.10 -5.39 -11.40
CA ARG A 151 -20.45 -5.91 -11.12
C ARG A 151 -21.02 -5.49 -9.75
N TYR A 152 -20.19 -4.92 -8.87
CA TYR A 152 -20.58 -4.51 -7.52
C TYR A 152 -21.04 -3.05 -7.42
N ALA A 153 -21.05 -2.30 -8.53
CA ALA A 153 -21.31 -0.86 -8.54
C ALA A 153 -22.61 -0.46 -7.83
N GLN A 154 -23.74 -1.09 -8.15
CA GLN A 154 -25.04 -0.75 -7.54
C GLN A 154 -25.06 -1.00 -6.02
N LYS A 155 -24.42 -2.08 -5.55
CA LYS A 155 -24.36 -2.40 -4.11
C LYS A 155 -23.50 -1.36 -3.37
N ILE A 156 -22.37 -0.97 -3.95
CA ILE A 156 -21.49 0.07 -3.38
C ILE A 156 -22.17 1.44 -3.39
N GLU A 157 -22.87 1.80 -4.46
CA GLU A 157 -23.61 3.06 -4.55
C GLU A 157 -24.68 3.15 -3.45
N ARG A 158 -25.45 2.08 -3.25
CA ARG A 158 -26.44 2.00 -2.16
C ARG A 158 -25.78 2.15 -0.79
N LEU A 159 -24.65 1.48 -0.55
CA LEU A 159 -23.90 1.62 0.70
C LEU A 159 -23.37 3.04 0.90
N LYS A 160 -22.87 3.69 -0.16
CA LYS A 160 -22.38 5.08 -0.14
C LYS A 160 -23.50 6.05 0.27
N LEU A 161 -24.69 5.91 -0.32
CA LEU A 161 -25.86 6.71 0.01
C LEU A 161 -26.24 6.58 1.49
N MET A 162 -26.21 5.36 2.03
CA MET A 162 -26.54 5.10 3.44
C MET A 162 -25.45 5.53 4.42
N THR A 163 -24.19 5.71 3.96
CA THR A 163 -23.05 6.02 4.84
C THR A 163 -22.74 7.51 4.89
N SER A 164 -22.65 8.16 3.74
CA SER A 164 -22.11 9.53 3.64
C SER A 164 -22.74 10.35 2.52
N LEU A 165 -23.80 9.84 1.87
CA LEU A 165 -24.50 10.46 0.75
C LEU A 165 -23.58 10.72 -0.46
N CYS A 166 -22.85 11.82 -0.50
CA CYS A 166 -21.94 12.19 -1.58
C CYS A 166 -20.56 12.60 -1.03
N ALA A 167 -19.53 12.59 -1.88
CA ALA A 167 -18.28 13.27 -1.56
C ALA A 167 -18.44 14.78 -1.81
N SER A 168 -17.49 15.61 -1.34
CA SER A 168 -17.55 17.06 -1.54
C SER A 168 -17.64 17.42 -3.03
N MET A 169 -18.79 17.94 -3.46
CA MET A 169 -19.03 18.32 -4.85
C MET A 169 -18.11 19.47 -5.31
N PRO A 170 -17.85 20.53 -4.51
CA PRO A 170 -16.88 21.55 -4.90
C PRO A 170 -15.47 21.00 -5.09
N ALA A 171 -15.02 20.08 -4.22
CA ALA A 171 -13.69 19.46 -4.37
C ALA A 171 -13.61 18.57 -5.61
N GLN A 172 -14.67 17.81 -5.91
CA GLN A 172 -14.74 17.02 -7.14
C GLN A 172 -14.69 17.91 -8.39
N ALA A 173 -15.46 19.00 -8.42
CA ALA A 173 -15.47 19.94 -9.54
C ALA A 173 -14.12 20.62 -9.75
N ALA A 174 -13.47 21.08 -8.67
CA ALA A 174 -12.15 21.70 -8.73
C ALA A 174 -11.07 20.72 -9.24
N ILE A 175 -11.09 19.46 -8.78
CA ILE A 175 -10.16 18.45 -9.27
C ILE A 175 -10.44 18.11 -10.73
N ALA A 176 -11.71 17.96 -11.13
CA ALA A 176 -12.07 17.69 -12.52
C ALA A 176 -11.58 18.80 -13.47
N ASP A 177 -11.77 20.07 -13.09
CA ASP A 177 -11.24 21.22 -13.82
C ASP A 177 -9.71 21.18 -13.92
N TYR A 178 -9.01 20.90 -12.82
CA TYR A 178 -7.55 20.79 -12.80
C TYR A 178 -7.00 19.67 -13.71
N LEU A 179 -7.71 18.54 -13.79
CA LEU A 179 -7.36 17.42 -14.66
C LEU A 179 -7.51 17.78 -16.15
N GLN A 180 -8.57 18.50 -16.52
CA GLN A 180 -8.84 18.87 -17.92
C GLN A 180 -7.79 19.82 -18.51
N HIS A 181 -7.18 20.67 -17.68
CA HIS A 181 -6.23 21.69 -18.13
C HIS A 181 -4.75 21.23 -18.11
N GLY A 182 -4.49 19.93 -17.94
CA GLY A 182 -3.13 19.35 -17.96
C GLY A 182 -2.22 19.78 -16.79
N GLY A 183 -2.78 20.46 -15.79
CA GLY A 183 -2.06 20.88 -14.59
C GLY A 183 -1.56 19.68 -13.78
N TYR A 184 -2.40 18.65 -13.69
CA TYR A 184 -2.11 17.42 -12.95
C TYR A 184 -0.92 16.66 -13.52
N ASP A 185 -0.85 16.45 -14.84
CA ASP A 185 0.29 15.75 -15.46
C ASP A 185 1.62 16.49 -15.22
N ARG A 186 1.58 17.82 -15.29
CA ARG A 186 2.75 18.66 -14.99
C ARG A 186 3.17 18.54 -13.53
N HIS A 187 2.21 18.52 -12.61
CA HIS A 187 2.46 18.29 -11.19
C HIS A 187 3.09 16.91 -10.95
N LEU A 188 2.50 15.86 -11.49
CA LEU A 188 2.97 14.48 -11.33
C LEU A 188 4.39 14.28 -11.86
N ARG A 189 4.77 14.88 -12.99
CA ARG A 189 6.16 14.83 -13.48
C ARG A 189 7.14 15.38 -12.45
N LYS A 190 6.84 16.53 -11.83
CA LYS A 190 7.69 17.12 -10.79
C LYS A 190 7.71 16.28 -9.53
N LEU A 191 6.55 15.76 -9.12
CA LEU A 191 6.42 14.94 -7.93
C LEU A 191 7.21 13.63 -8.06
N ARG A 192 7.06 12.91 -9.19
CA ARG A 192 7.80 11.67 -9.45
C ARG A 192 9.31 11.89 -9.44
N TYR A 193 9.78 12.93 -10.13
CA TYR A 193 11.20 13.28 -10.15
C TYR A 193 11.73 13.56 -8.73
N ALA A 194 11.02 14.37 -7.94
CA ALA A 194 11.41 14.64 -6.56
C ALA A 194 11.42 13.35 -5.71
N LEU A 195 10.42 12.49 -5.84
CA LEU A 195 10.33 11.22 -5.10
C LEU A 195 11.50 10.27 -5.42
N GLU A 196 11.89 10.18 -6.70
CA GLU A 196 13.03 9.38 -7.14
C GLU A 196 14.37 9.93 -6.57
N GLU A 197 14.55 11.26 -6.58
CA GLU A 197 15.71 11.90 -5.93
C GLU A 197 15.75 11.63 -4.42
N GLN A 198 14.61 11.75 -3.74
CA GLN A 198 14.48 11.51 -2.30
C GLN A 198 14.74 10.03 -1.95
N GLN A 199 14.29 9.09 -2.79
CA GLN A 199 14.59 7.68 -2.64
C GLN A 199 16.09 7.42 -2.73
N SER A 200 16.73 7.97 -3.77
CA SER A 200 18.16 7.83 -4.01
C SER A 200 18.99 8.36 -2.82
N ALA A 201 18.61 9.54 -2.30
CA ALA A 201 19.25 10.12 -1.13
C ALA A 201 19.08 9.26 0.13
N MET A 202 17.87 8.74 0.38
CA MET A 202 17.61 7.86 1.52
C MET A 202 18.36 6.54 1.43
N LEU A 203 18.40 5.91 0.26
CA LEU A 203 19.16 4.68 0.02
C LEU A 203 20.67 4.90 0.23
N ALA A 204 21.22 6.01 -0.27
CA ALA A 204 22.61 6.37 -0.05
C ALA A 204 22.92 6.59 1.45
N ALA A 205 22.03 7.25 2.19
CA ALA A 205 22.19 7.44 3.63
C ALA A 205 22.11 6.12 4.40
N ILE A 206 21.21 5.20 4.02
CA ILE A 206 21.14 3.85 4.59
C ILE A 206 22.47 3.14 4.37
N ALA A 207 22.98 3.12 3.12
CA ALA A 207 24.24 2.47 2.79
C ALA A 207 25.45 3.04 3.56
N ARG A 208 25.47 4.34 3.84
CA ARG A 208 26.53 4.99 4.63
C ARG A 208 26.43 4.66 6.13
N HIS A 209 25.24 4.76 6.70
CA HIS A 209 25.09 4.84 8.17
C HIS A 209 24.63 3.53 8.82
N PHE A 210 23.95 2.64 8.10
CA PHE A 210 23.40 1.41 8.68
C PHE A 210 24.40 0.24 8.65
N PRO A 211 24.23 -0.81 9.47
CA PRO A 211 25.04 -2.02 9.41
C PRO A 211 24.96 -2.68 8.04
N ALA A 212 26.05 -3.32 7.60
CA ALA A 212 26.14 -3.97 6.30
C ALA A 212 25.13 -5.11 6.09
N GLN A 213 24.60 -5.68 7.17
CA GLN A 213 23.56 -6.72 7.15
C GLN A 213 22.16 -6.16 6.86
N THR A 214 21.97 -4.84 6.82
CA THR A 214 20.68 -4.22 6.53
C THR A 214 20.29 -4.50 5.10
N ARG A 215 19.12 -5.12 4.90
CA ARG A 215 18.52 -5.32 3.58
C ARG A 215 17.42 -4.29 3.41
N VAL A 216 17.32 -3.71 2.23
CA VAL A 216 16.34 -2.66 1.94
C VAL A 216 15.66 -2.95 0.60
N SER A 217 14.34 -2.75 0.54
CA SER A 217 13.61 -2.82 -0.74
C SER A 217 14.01 -1.66 -1.65
N HIS A 218 13.94 -1.87 -2.96
CA HIS A 218 14.21 -0.84 -3.98
C HIS A 218 13.02 -0.73 -4.93
N PRO A 219 11.93 -0.06 -4.53
CA PRO A 219 10.71 -0.01 -5.32
C PRO A 219 10.83 0.97 -6.50
N ASP A 220 10.19 0.64 -7.62
CA ASP A 220 10.16 1.49 -8.82
C ASP A 220 9.08 2.60 -8.76
N GLY A 221 8.70 3.00 -7.55
CA GLY A 221 7.66 3.99 -7.31
C GLY A 221 7.15 4.01 -5.86
N GLY A 222 6.10 4.79 -5.62
CA GLY A 222 5.57 5.03 -4.28
C GLY A 222 6.47 5.97 -3.48
N TYR A 223 6.53 5.78 -2.16
CA TYR A 223 7.40 6.60 -1.29
C TYR A 223 7.83 5.91 0.02
N PHE A 224 7.93 4.58 0.01
CA PHE A 224 8.31 3.78 1.18
C PHE A 224 9.50 2.90 0.89
N LEU A 225 10.38 2.76 1.88
CA LEU A 225 11.41 1.72 1.90
C LEU A 225 11.11 0.78 3.06
N TRP A 226 11.23 -0.51 2.80
CA TRP A 226 11.14 -1.55 3.81
C TRP A 226 12.52 -2.08 4.11
N LEU A 227 12.92 -1.98 5.37
CA LEU A 227 14.22 -2.41 5.84
C LEU A 227 14.06 -3.65 6.70
N GLU A 228 14.84 -4.67 6.39
CA GLU A 228 15.09 -5.82 7.24
C GLU A 228 16.44 -5.62 7.92
N LEU A 229 16.40 -5.49 9.24
CA LEU A 229 17.58 -5.25 10.08
C LEU A 229 18.06 -6.59 10.68
N PRO A 230 19.23 -6.67 11.34
CA PRO A 230 19.69 -7.90 11.99
C PRO A 230 18.62 -8.56 12.86
N GLU A 231 18.50 -9.89 12.80
CA GLU A 231 17.38 -10.65 13.38
C GLU A 231 17.16 -10.40 14.87
N GLN A 232 18.23 -10.13 15.63
CA GLN A 232 18.17 -9.85 17.06
C GLN A 232 17.52 -8.50 17.42
N MET A 233 17.29 -7.62 16.44
CA MET A 233 16.71 -6.30 16.72
C MET A 233 15.21 -6.32 16.95
N ASP A 234 14.79 -5.50 17.92
CA ASP A 234 13.39 -5.19 18.18
C ASP A 234 13.06 -3.80 17.64
N SER A 235 12.31 -3.75 16.54
CA SER A 235 11.89 -2.52 15.87
C SER A 235 10.99 -1.63 16.74
N LEU A 236 10.24 -2.17 17.71
CA LEU A 236 9.44 -1.38 18.64
C LEU A 236 10.35 -0.64 19.62
N LYS A 237 11.39 -1.30 20.13
CA LYS A 237 12.40 -0.66 20.97
C LYS A 237 13.19 0.39 20.18
N LEU A 238 13.57 0.07 18.94
CA LEU A 238 14.20 1.02 18.03
C LEU A 238 13.32 2.25 17.80
N PHE A 239 12.02 2.06 17.58
CA PHE A 239 11.05 3.16 17.43
C PHE A 239 11.04 4.08 18.65
N GLN A 240 10.99 3.53 19.87
CA GLN A 240 11.01 4.33 21.10
C GLN A 240 12.30 5.15 21.23
N MET A 241 13.46 4.53 20.94
CA MET A 241 14.76 5.21 20.99
C MET A 241 14.89 6.31 19.93
N ALA A 242 14.44 6.04 18.70
CA ALA A 242 14.42 7.00 17.62
C ALA A 242 13.48 8.19 17.92
N LEU A 243 12.29 7.90 18.47
CA LEU A 243 11.30 8.93 18.82
C LEU A 243 11.82 9.88 19.89
N ALA A 244 12.60 9.39 20.85
CA ALA A 244 13.27 10.22 21.86
C ALA A 244 14.30 11.21 21.24
N GLN A 245 14.76 10.95 20.01
CA GLN A 245 15.61 11.84 19.22
C GLN A 245 14.81 12.67 18.20
N GLY A 246 13.47 12.66 18.25
CA GLY A 246 12.61 13.35 17.29
C GLY A 246 12.49 12.65 15.93
N ILE A 247 12.88 11.38 15.83
CA ILE A 247 12.85 10.60 14.59
C ILE A 247 11.68 9.61 14.65
N SER A 248 10.75 9.71 13.71
CA SER A 248 9.63 8.78 13.61
C SER A 248 9.89 7.72 12.54
N ILE A 249 9.69 6.46 12.91
CA ILE A 249 9.74 5.29 12.02
C ILE A 249 8.49 4.45 12.22
N ALA A 250 8.15 3.60 11.26
CA ALA A 250 7.05 2.65 11.44
C ALA A 250 7.61 1.24 11.70
N PRO A 251 7.45 0.68 12.91
CA PRO A 251 7.97 -0.64 13.26
C PRO A 251 7.19 -1.76 12.59
N GLY A 252 7.88 -2.82 12.17
CA GLY A 252 7.32 -3.91 11.37
C GLY A 252 6.07 -4.59 11.93
N PRO A 253 5.97 -4.86 13.25
CA PRO A 253 4.82 -5.52 13.84
C PRO A 253 3.46 -4.85 13.61
N ILE A 254 3.41 -3.54 13.32
CA ILE A 254 2.13 -2.86 13.04
C ILE A 254 1.53 -3.25 11.67
N PHE A 255 2.34 -3.85 10.80
CA PHE A 255 1.94 -4.29 9.46
C PHE A 255 1.61 -5.79 9.41
N SER A 256 1.38 -6.44 10.55
CA SER A 256 0.99 -7.85 10.60
C SER A 256 -0.10 -8.08 11.64
N ALA A 257 -1.10 -8.89 11.29
CA ALA A 257 -2.14 -9.33 12.21
C ALA A 257 -1.57 -10.21 13.33
N THR A 258 -0.43 -10.88 13.08
CA THR A 258 0.23 -11.80 14.00
C THR A 258 1.50 -11.22 14.63
N GLN A 259 1.71 -9.90 14.55
CA GLN A 259 2.89 -9.19 15.10
C GLN A 259 4.24 -9.74 14.60
N ARG A 260 4.30 -10.22 13.35
CA ARG A 260 5.54 -10.65 12.69
C ARG A 260 6.45 -9.46 12.34
N PHE A 261 7.59 -9.74 11.72
CA PHE A 261 8.53 -8.72 11.22
C PHE A 261 9.15 -7.84 12.32
N ARG A 262 9.48 -8.45 13.47
CA ARG A 262 10.02 -7.73 14.65
C ARG A 262 11.31 -6.97 14.36
N ASN A 263 12.15 -7.44 13.45
CA ASN A 263 13.39 -6.80 13.01
C ASN A 263 13.23 -5.88 11.79
N CYS A 264 12.00 -5.62 11.33
CA CYS A 264 11.78 -4.80 10.15
C CYS A 264 11.25 -3.40 10.50
N ILE A 265 11.53 -2.41 9.66
CA ILE A 265 10.97 -1.06 9.75
C ILE A 265 10.57 -0.54 8.37
N ARG A 266 9.57 0.36 8.32
CA ARG A 266 9.25 1.14 7.13
C ARG A 266 9.70 2.59 7.32
N LEU A 267 10.50 3.07 6.37
CA LEU A 267 10.85 4.49 6.23
C LEU A 267 10.04 5.14 5.12
N ASN A 268 9.77 6.44 5.26
CA ASN A 268 9.02 7.23 4.28
C ASN A 268 9.93 8.33 3.71
N TYR A 269 10.04 8.40 2.38
CA TYR A 269 10.80 9.43 1.68
C TYR A 269 9.89 10.39 0.89
N GLY A 270 8.62 10.51 1.29
CA GLY A 270 7.64 11.38 0.63
C GLY A 270 7.77 12.86 0.99
N SER A 271 8.78 13.25 1.75
CA SER A 271 9.06 14.62 2.19
C SER A 271 10.46 15.04 1.76
N PRO A 272 10.67 16.32 1.38
CA PRO A 272 11.94 16.81 0.83
C PRO A 272 13.16 16.35 1.62
N TRP A 273 14.19 15.89 0.91
CA TRP A 273 15.47 15.57 1.52
C TRP A 273 16.15 16.86 1.96
N THR A 274 16.55 16.92 3.23
CA THR A 274 17.20 18.09 3.83
C THR A 274 18.41 17.65 4.65
N GLU A 275 19.21 18.62 5.11
CA GLU A 275 20.28 18.35 6.08
C GLU A 275 19.73 17.72 7.38
N GLN A 276 18.51 18.07 7.78
CA GLN A 276 17.83 17.44 8.91
C GLN A 276 17.54 15.95 8.63
N SER A 277 17.10 15.62 7.42
CA SER A 277 16.89 14.23 6.99
C SER A 277 18.19 13.42 7.05
N GLU A 278 19.30 13.99 6.58
CA GLU A 278 20.63 13.36 6.64
C GLU A 278 21.07 13.10 8.09
N LYS A 279 21.00 14.11 8.97
CA LYS A 279 21.35 13.98 10.40
C LYS A 279 20.46 12.97 11.13
N ALA A 280 19.18 12.91 10.77
CA ALA A 280 18.25 11.92 11.31
C ALA A 280 18.67 10.50 10.90
N MET A 281 19.05 10.29 9.64
CA MET A 281 19.52 8.98 9.16
C MET A 281 20.86 8.56 9.77
N GLU A 282 21.78 9.50 9.96
CA GLU A 282 23.04 9.24 10.70
C GLU A 282 22.74 8.82 12.15
N THR A 283 21.87 9.55 12.83
CA THR A 283 21.48 9.24 14.22
C THR A 283 20.76 7.90 14.31
N LEU A 284 19.83 7.62 13.40
CA LEU A 284 19.15 6.33 13.34
C LEU A 284 20.14 5.19 13.08
N GLY A 285 21.10 5.36 12.16
CA GLY A 285 22.16 4.39 11.90
C GLY A 285 23.04 4.12 13.13
N ARG A 286 23.38 5.15 13.92
CA ARG A 286 24.09 4.99 15.20
C ARG A 286 23.28 4.20 16.22
N ILE A 287 21.98 4.48 16.35
CA ILE A 287 21.10 3.73 17.25
C ILE A 287 21.04 2.26 16.81
N VAL A 288 20.83 1.99 15.53
CA VAL A 288 20.79 0.63 14.97
C VAL A 288 22.08 -0.15 15.24
N ARG A 289 23.25 0.49 15.16
CA ARG A 289 24.55 -0.15 15.46
C ARG A 289 24.79 -0.41 16.95
N SER A 290 23.99 0.20 17.83
CA SER A 290 24.15 0.05 19.29
C SER A 290 23.35 -1.11 19.89
N PHE A 291 22.52 -1.77 19.09
CA PHE A 291 21.86 -3.03 19.44
C PHE A 291 22.80 -4.22 19.25
#